data_AF-A0A951A004-F1
#
_entry.id   AF-A0A951A004-F1
#
_cell.length_a   1.000
_cell.length_b   1.000
_cell.length_c   1.000
_cell.angle_alpha   90.00
_cell.angle_beta   90.00
_cell.angle_gamma   90.00
#
_symmetry.space_group_name_H-M   'P 1'
#
loop_
_entity.id
_entity.type
_entity.pdbx_description
1 polymer ?
#
loop_
_entity_poly.entity_id
_entity_poly.type
_entity_poly.pdbx_seq_one_letter_code
_entity_poly.pdbx_strand_id
1 'polypeptide(L)'
;MKRSRALLAYSLLTSACRPLAPLFLWSRMARGKEDPARVDERLGIAAHPRPPGRVVWMHGASVGECLALFPCMEEFIARGFHVVVTSGS
;
A
#
# COMPACT_ATOMS: atom_id res chain seq x y z
N MET A 1 -22.43 19.31 6.00
CA MET A 1 -21.75 18.19 6.68
C MET A 1 -21.05 18.70 7.94
N LYS A 2 -21.54 18.41 9.14
CA LYS A 2 -20.90 18.82 10.41
C LYS A 2 -19.61 17.99 10.60
N ARG A 3 -18.43 18.58 10.40
CA ARG A 3 -17.16 17.92 10.72
C ARG A 3 -17.11 17.74 12.24
N SER A 4 -17.20 16.50 12.72
CA SER A 4 -17.12 16.19 14.15
C SER A 4 -15.76 16.68 14.69
N ARG A 5 -15.78 17.48 15.76
CA ARG A 5 -14.55 18.01 16.39
C ARG A 5 -13.59 16.89 16.80
N ALA A 6 -14.13 15.72 17.16
CA ALA A 6 -13.36 14.52 17.43
C ALA A 6 -12.58 14.02 16.21
N LEU A 7 -13.20 14.02 15.02
CA LEU A 7 -12.51 13.62 13.77
C LEU A 7 -11.42 14.60 13.39
N LEU A 8 -11.64 15.90 13.61
CA LEU A 8 -10.61 16.93 13.37
C LEU A 8 -9.42 16.76 14.33
N ALA A 9 -9.67 16.59 15.62
CA ALA A 9 -8.63 16.34 16.61
C ALA A 9 -7.85 15.05 16.28
N TYR A 10 -8.55 13.96 15.96
CA TYR A 10 -7.94 12.70 15.54
C TYR A 10 -7.06 12.86 14.28
N SER A 11 -7.56 13.56 13.26
CA SER A 11 -6.83 13.78 12.01
C SER A 11 -5.59 14.65 12.22
N LEU A 12 -5.69 15.71 13.03
CA LEU A 12 -4.57 16.59 13.39
C LEU A 12 -3.50 15.84 14.17
N LEU A 13 -3.89 15.08 15.20
CA LEU A 13 -2.98 14.28 16.00
C LEU A 13 -2.25 13.25 15.15
N THR A 14 -3.00 12.52 14.31
CA THR A 14 -2.43 11.51 13.40
C THR A 14 -1.49 12.14 12.37
N SER A 15 -1.82 13.32 11.85
CA SER A 15 -0.96 14.07 10.91
C SER A 15 0.30 14.59 11.59
N ALA A 16 0.21 15.06 12.83
CA ALA A 16 1.36 15.52 13.62
C ALA A 16 2.32 14.37 13.95
N CYS A 17 1.82 13.14 14.09
CA CYS A 17 2.65 11.94 14.29
C CYS A 17 3.29 11.42 12.99
N ARG A 18 2.82 11.82 11.80
CA ARG A 18 3.32 11.35 10.50
C ARG A 18 4.85 11.48 10.32
N PRO A 19 5.53 12.59 10.68
CA PRO A 19 6.99 12.69 10.55
C PRO A 19 7.78 11.74 11.47
N LEU A 20 7.15 11.14 12.48
CA LEU A 20 7.81 10.14 13.34
C LEU A 20 7.96 8.77 12.65
N ALA A 21 7.16 8.49 11.62
CA ALA A 21 7.20 7.24 10.86
C ALA A 21 8.58 6.97 10.20
N PRO A 22 9.19 7.88 9.42
CA PRO A 22 10.51 7.64 8.83
C PRO A 22 11.61 7.47 9.88
N LEU A 23 11.57 8.23 10.98
CA LEU A 23 12.52 8.09 12.10
C LEU A 23 12.45 6.70 12.74
N PHE A 24 11.23 6.19 12.94
CA PHE A 24 11.02 4.84 13.45
C PHE A 24 11.54 3.78 12.47
N LEU A 25 11.28 3.93 11.17
CA LEU A 25 11.77 3.01 10.15
C LEU A 25 13.29 3.01 10.04
N TRP A 26 13.95 4.17 10.12
CA TRP A 26 15.41 4.27 10.17
C TRP A 26 16.01 3.51 11.34
N SER A 27 15.40 3.60 12.53
CA SER A 27 15.83 2.82 13.70
C SER A 27 15.70 1.30 13.50
N ARG A 28 14.76 0.86 12.65
CA ARG A 28 14.54 -0.55 12.35
C ARG A 28 15.49 -1.04 11.26
N MET A 29 15.78 -0.21 10.26
CA MET A 29 16.82 -0.46 9.26
C MET A 29 18.18 -0.64 9.94
N ALA A 30 18.56 0.22 10.89
CA ALA A 30 19.81 0.10 11.63
C ALA A 30 19.92 -1.21 12.44
N ARG A 31 18.79 -1.84 12.76
CA ARG A 31 18.71 -3.15 13.44
C ARG A 31 18.61 -4.33 12.47
N GLY A 32 18.74 -4.10 11.16
CA GLY A 32 18.63 -5.13 10.12
C GLY A 32 17.22 -5.72 9.98
N LYS A 33 16.18 -5.05 10.51
CA LYS A 33 14.79 -5.54 10.45
C LYS A 33 14.04 -5.11 9.19
N GLU A 34 14.68 -4.29 8.35
CA GLU A 34 14.10 -3.69 7.15
C GLU A 34 15.13 -3.72 6.03
N ASP A 35 14.64 -3.85 4.80
CA ASP A 35 15.44 -3.70 3.59
C ASP A 35 15.54 -2.20 3.23
N PRO A 36 16.74 -1.60 3.21
CA PRO A 36 16.94 -0.20 2.82
C PRO A 36 16.39 0.13 1.43
N ALA A 37 16.40 -0.83 0.50
CA ALA A 37 15.91 -0.62 -0.86
C ALA A 37 14.37 -0.57 -0.95
N ARG A 38 13.66 -1.06 0.09
CA ARG A 38 12.19 -1.19 0.11
C ARG A 38 11.52 -0.42 1.25
N VAL A 39 12.28 0.36 2.02
CA VAL A 39 11.73 1.16 3.14
C VAL A 39 10.68 2.17 2.66
N ASP A 40 10.86 2.69 1.44
CA ASP A 40 9.95 3.64 0.82
C ASP A 40 8.55 3.03 0.60
N GLU A 41 8.45 1.73 0.34
CA GLU A 41 7.17 1.02 0.25
C GLU A 41 6.38 1.13 1.57
N ARG A 42 7.07 1.10 2.71
CA ARG A 42 6.44 1.25 4.04
C ARG A 42 5.98 2.66 4.34
N LEU A 43 6.55 3.65 3.67
CA LEU A 43 6.09 5.03 3.71
C LEU A 43 4.96 5.31 2.70
N GLY A 44 4.53 4.29 1.95
CA GLY A 44 3.54 4.43 0.88
C GLY A 44 4.08 5.15 -0.35
N ILE A 45 5.40 5.23 -0.49
CA ILE A 45 6.08 5.79 -1.65
C ILE A 45 6.26 4.63 -2.64
N ALA A 46 5.44 4.62 -3.69
CA ALA A 46 5.53 3.59 -4.72
C ALA A 46 6.80 3.78 -5.56
N ALA A 47 7.56 2.71 -5.76
CA ALA A 47 8.74 2.71 -6.63
C ALA A 47 8.40 2.91 -8.12
N HIS A 48 7.16 2.62 -8.51
CA HIS A 48 6.70 2.73 -9.88
C HIS A 48 5.62 3.81 -10.02
N PRO A 49 5.66 4.63 -11.08
CA PRO A 49 4.60 5.58 -11.36
C PRO A 49 3.30 4.83 -11.63
N ARG A 50 2.19 5.41 -11.22
CA ARG A 50 0.87 4.86 -11.50
C ARG A 50 0.65 4.82 -13.02
N PRO A 51 0.32 3.66 -13.62
CA PRO A 51 0.05 3.59 -15.04
C PRO A 51 -1.20 4.43 -15.40
N PRO A 52 -1.23 5.06 -16.59
CA PRO A 52 -2.39 5.82 -17.03
C PRO A 52 -3.57 4.87 -17.27
N GLY A 53 -4.79 5.30 -16.92
CA GLY A 53 -6.02 4.53 -17.18
C GLY A 53 -6.59 3.81 -15.95
N ARG A 54 -7.36 2.74 -16.19
CA ARG A 54 -8.13 2.02 -15.16
C ARG A 54 -7.23 1.02 -14.45
N VAL A 55 -7.17 1.12 -13.13
CA VAL A 55 -6.35 0.23 -12.28
C VAL A 55 -7.29 -0.58 -11.38
N VAL A 56 -7.13 -1.90 -11.37
CA VAL A 56 -7.81 -2.81 -10.43
C VAL A 56 -6.77 -3.33 -9.44
N TRP A 57 -7.06 -3.20 -8.16
CA TRP A 57 -6.23 -3.77 -7.10
C TRP A 57 -6.88 -5.07 -6.60
N MET A 58 -6.10 -6.15 -6.57
CA MET A 58 -6.50 -7.45 -6.07
C MET A 58 -5.57 -7.87 -4.93
N HIS A 59 -6.14 -8.49 -3.89
CA HIS A 59 -5.39 -8.96 -2.74
C HIS A 59 -5.70 -10.43 -2.49
N GLY A 60 -4.66 -11.26 -2.39
CA GLY A 60 -4.75 -12.63 -1.90
C GLY A 60 -4.00 -12.75 -0.58
N ALA A 61 -4.67 -13.22 0.47
CA ALA A 61 -4.04 -13.44 1.77
C ALA A 61 -3.17 -14.72 1.78
N SER A 62 -3.34 -15.61 0.79
CA SER A 62 -2.55 -16.83 0.63
C SER A 62 -2.15 -17.09 -0.82
N VAL A 63 -1.22 -18.03 -1.02
CA VAL A 63 -0.82 -18.50 -2.36
C VAL A 63 -2.03 -19.07 -3.12
N GLY A 64 -2.89 -19.85 -2.44
CA GLY A 64 -4.09 -20.44 -3.07
C GLY A 64 -5.09 -19.37 -3.54
N GLU A 65 -5.27 -18.31 -2.75
CA GLU A 65 -6.12 -17.19 -3.14
C GLU A 65 -5.52 -16.38 -4.29
N CYS A 66 -4.21 -16.14 -4.28
CA CYS A 66 -3.53 -15.48 -5.39
C CYS A 66 -3.71 -16.27 -6.70
N LEU A 67 -3.58 -17.60 -6.65
CA LEU A 67 -3.81 -18.48 -7.80
C LEU A 67 -5.27 -18.43 -8.27
N ALA A 68 -6.23 -18.38 -7.36
CA ALA A 68 -7.65 -18.24 -7.71
C ALA A 68 -7.98 -16.91 -8.40
N LEU A 69 -7.16 -15.87 -8.22
CA LEU A 69 -7.32 -14.57 -8.87
C LEU A 69 -6.81 -14.54 -10.32
N PHE A 70 -6.01 -15.51 -10.77
CA PHE A 70 -5.41 -15.49 -12.11
C PHE A 70 -6.43 -15.36 -13.25
N PRO A 71 -7.50 -16.18 -13.32
CA PRO A 71 -8.47 -16.06 -14.39
C PRO A 71 -9.18 -14.69 -14.43
N CYS A 72 -9.47 -14.13 -13.25
CA CYS A 72 -10.04 -12.78 -13.15
C CYS A 72 -9.04 -11.72 -13.64
N MET A 73 -7.77 -11.84 -13.25
CA MET A 73 -6.71 -10.95 -13.69
C MET A 73 -6.57 -10.94 -15.22
N GLU A 74 -6.56 -12.11 -15.85
CA GLU A 74 -6.50 -12.23 -17.31
C GLU A 74 -7.67 -11.52 -18.00
N GLU A 75 -8.89 -11.70 -17.51
CA GLU A 75 -10.08 -11.04 -18.06
C GLU A 75 -10.02 -9.51 -17.92
N PHE A 76 -9.55 -8.99 -16.78
CA PHE A 76 -9.38 -7.55 -16.58
C PHE A 76 -8.30 -6.97 -17.49
N ILE A 77 -7.17 -7.67 -17.64
CA ILE A 77 -6.11 -7.27 -18.56
C ILE A 77 -6.64 -7.24 -20.00
N ALA A 78 -7.39 -8.26 -20.42
CA ALA A 78 -8.00 -8.33 -21.75
C ALA A 78 -8.96 -7.16 -22.02
N ARG A 79 -9.63 -6.65 -20.97
CA ARG A 79 -10.50 -5.45 -21.04
C ARG A 79 -9.75 -4.12 -20.95
N GLY A 80 -8.41 -4.15 -20.95
CA GLY A 80 -7.55 -2.96 -20.92
C GLY A 80 -7.40 -2.32 -19.53
N PHE A 81 -7.52 -3.11 -18.45
CA PHE A 81 -7.20 -2.65 -17.10
C PHE A 81 -5.75 -2.98 -16.74
N HIS A 82 -5.12 -2.09 -15.97
CA HIS A 82 -3.89 -2.42 -15.25
C HIS A 82 -4.25 -3.13 -13.95
N VAL A 83 -3.67 -4.29 -13.70
CA VAL A 83 -3.93 -5.06 -12.47
C VAL A 83 -2.73 -4.97 -11.55
N VAL A 84 -2.98 -4.62 -10.28
CA VAL A 84 -2.00 -4.67 -9.19
C VAL A 84 -2.41 -5.79 -8.26
N VAL A 85 -1.51 -6.74 -8.00
CA VAL A 85 -1.75 -7.86 -7.08
C VAL A 85 -0.86 -7.71 -5.86
N THR A 86 -1.44 -7.93 -4.68
CA THR A 86 -0.70 -7.97 -3.40
C THR A 86 -0.95 -9.31 -2.71
N SER A 87 0.10 -9.89 -2.12
CA SER A 87 0.04 -11.15 -1.37
C SER A 87 0.27 -10.90 0.12
N GLY A 88 -0.41 -11.66 0.98
CA GLY A 88 -0.23 -11.69 2.43
C GLY A 88 0.73 -12.77 2.96
N SER A 89 1.52 -13.40 2.09
CA SER A 89 2.44 -14.50 2.39
C SER A 89 3.79 -14.06 2.97
#